data_AF-A0A7G4A2P3-F1
#
_entry.id   AF-A0A7G4A2P3-F1
#
_cell.length_a   1.000
_cell.length_b   1.000
_cell.length_c   1.000
_cell.angle_alpha   90.00
_cell.angle_beta   90.00
_cell.angle_gamma   90.00
#
_symmetry.space_group_name_H-M   'P 1'
#
loop_
_entity.id
_entity.type
_entity.pdbx_description
1 polymer ?
#
loop_
_entity_poly.entity_id
_entity_poly.type
_entity_poly.pdbx_seq_one_letter_code
_entity_poly.pdbx_strand_id
1 'polypeptide(L)'
;MPSCKEMLLNILNNTQAQLKDSLSPFQTECLDMFQIKIKAIPVDERTEMDSKIGIILLDHCFCDLDNLFGSEDRIISLINKRNLNDNDFFKQVNQIFDDEIKALNQYALESFYAQTFKPVKNILIDMKNELTRLKTSLDQQLSDTQSSPEYQTRYGLN
;
A
#
# COMPACT_ATOMS: atom_id res chain seq x y z
N MET A 1 -12.71 22.16 -3.77
CA MET A 1 -12.63 20.73 -4.10
C MET A 1 -11.65 20.10 -3.12
N PRO A 2 -11.88 18.86 -2.64
CA PRO A 2 -10.91 18.18 -1.78
C PRO A 2 -9.59 17.99 -2.53
N SER A 3 -8.48 18.08 -1.81
CA SER A 3 -7.15 17.74 -2.32
C SER A 3 -7.04 16.25 -2.66
N CYS A 4 -6.12 15.86 -3.54
CA CYS A 4 -5.87 14.44 -3.87
C CYS A 4 -5.59 13.59 -2.61
N LYS A 5 -4.88 14.17 -1.62
CA LYS A 5 -4.63 13.56 -0.33
C LYS A 5 -5.92 13.27 0.44
N GLU A 6 -6.81 14.26 0.54
CA GLU A 6 -8.10 14.10 1.23
C GLU A 6 -8.99 13.08 0.51
N MET A 7 -9.00 13.10 -0.83
CA MET A 7 -9.73 12.11 -1.62
C MET A 7 -9.21 10.69 -1.33
N LEU A 8 -7.90 10.48 -1.37
CA LEU A 8 -7.29 9.19 -1.11
C LEU A 8 -7.58 8.68 0.32
N LEU A 9 -7.46 9.56 1.32
CA LEU A 9 -7.79 9.20 2.71
C LEU A 9 -9.26 8.83 2.87
N ASN A 10 -10.17 9.57 2.23
CA ASN A 10 -11.60 9.24 2.26
C ASN A 10 -11.88 7.87 1.61
N ILE A 11 -11.23 7.56 0.48
CA ILE A 11 -11.36 6.26 -0.19
C ILE A 11 -10.87 5.13 0.72
N LEU A 12 -9.70 5.28 1.35
CA LEU A 12 -9.14 4.28 2.26
C LEU A 12 -10.04 4.05 3.48
N ASN A 13 -10.49 5.12 4.13
CA ASN A 13 -11.40 5.06 5.28
C ASN A 13 -12.71 4.34 4.92
N ASN A 14 -13.30 4.70 3.78
CA ASN A 14 -14.56 4.11 3.33
C ASN A 14 -14.38 2.62 2.98
N THR A 15 -13.29 2.27 2.31
CA THR A 15 -12.98 0.88 1.96
C THR A 15 -12.80 0.02 3.21
N GLN A 16 -12.03 0.49 4.19
CA GLN A 16 -11.83 -0.22 5.46
C GLN A 16 -13.14 -0.36 6.25
N ALA A 17 -13.98 0.68 6.28
CA ALA A 17 -15.27 0.63 6.96
C ALA A 17 -16.25 -0.37 6.31
N GLN A 18 -16.28 -0.42 4.97
CA GLN A 18 -17.15 -1.32 4.21
C GLN A 18 -16.72 -2.79 4.31
N LEU A 19 -15.42 -3.04 4.42
CA LEU A 19 -14.84 -4.38 4.38
C LEU A 19 -14.36 -4.88 5.76
N LYS A 20 -14.65 -4.15 6.84
CA LYS A 20 -14.14 -4.39 8.19
C LYS A 20 -14.16 -5.86 8.62
N ASP A 21 -15.23 -6.58 8.34
CA ASP A 21 -15.41 -7.97 8.78
C ASP A 21 -14.81 -9.01 7.80
N SER A 22 -14.34 -8.56 6.64
CA SER A 22 -13.77 -9.40 5.57
C SER A 22 -12.26 -9.25 5.41
N LEU A 23 -11.67 -8.18 5.95
CA LEU A 23 -10.23 -7.94 5.88
C LEU A 23 -9.51 -8.82 6.89
N SER A 24 -8.39 -9.41 6.45
CA SER A 24 -7.48 -10.06 7.38
C SER A 24 -6.86 -9.03 8.35
N PRO A 25 -6.34 -9.47 9.51
CA PRO A 25 -5.56 -8.61 10.38
C PRO A 25 -4.39 -7.93 9.63
N PHE A 26 -3.70 -8.68 8.77
CA PHE A 26 -2.58 -8.16 7.97
C PHE A 26 -3.02 -7.08 6.98
N GLN A 27 -4.11 -7.30 6.24
CA GLN A 27 -4.66 -6.31 5.31
C GLN A 27 -5.13 -5.04 6.04
N THR A 28 -5.70 -5.21 7.24
CA THR A 28 -6.10 -4.09 8.11
C THR A 28 -4.89 -3.27 8.55
N GLU A 29 -3.81 -3.91 9.02
CA GLU A 29 -2.57 -3.22 9.41
C GLU A 29 -1.91 -2.50 8.23
N CYS A 30 -1.95 -3.10 7.03
CA CYS A 30 -1.46 -2.44 5.81
C CYS A 30 -2.26 -1.17 5.50
N LEU A 31 -3.59 -1.24 5.59
CA LEU A 31 -4.48 -0.09 5.37
C LEU A 31 -4.22 1.04 6.37
N ASP A 32 -4.08 0.70 7.65
CA ASP A 32 -3.77 1.67 8.70
C ASP A 32 -2.40 2.32 8.44
N MET A 33 -1.39 1.52 8.06
CA MET A 33 -0.07 2.01 7.68
C MET A 33 -0.14 2.98 6.51
N PHE A 34 -0.85 2.63 5.42
CA PHE A 34 -1.01 3.53 4.28
C PHE A 34 -1.64 4.86 4.67
N GLN A 35 -2.72 4.83 5.46
CA GLN A 35 -3.37 6.06 5.92
C GLN A 35 -2.45 6.93 6.78
N ILE A 36 -1.67 6.34 7.70
CA ILE A 36 -0.72 7.06 8.53
C ILE A 36 0.33 7.75 7.65
N LYS A 37 0.91 7.01 6.70
CA LYS A 37 1.94 7.53 5.78
C LYS A 37 1.39 8.63 4.89
N ILE A 38 0.18 8.49 4.35
CA ILE A 38 -0.49 9.52 3.53
C ILE A 38 -0.81 10.76 4.36
N LYS A 39 -1.31 10.60 5.60
CA LYS A 39 -1.57 11.73 6.52
C LYS A 39 -0.30 12.54 6.81
N ALA A 40 0.85 11.87 6.92
CA ALA A 40 2.13 12.49 7.20
C ALA A 40 2.73 13.29 6.02
N ILE A 41 2.20 13.12 4.79
CA ILE A 41 2.64 13.91 3.64
C ILE A 41 2.27 15.38 3.88
N PRO A 42 3.24 16.31 3.87
CA PRO A 42 2.94 17.73 4.04
C PRO A 42 2.01 18.21 2.91
N VAL A 43 1.10 19.13 3.24
CA VAL A 43 0.23 19.78 2.25
C VAL A 43 0.67 21.24 2.21
N ASP A 44 1.59 21.55 1.32
CA ASP A 44 1.88 22.92 0.91
C ASP A 44 1.22 23.17 -0.46
N GLU A 45 -0.04 23.61 -0.38
CA GLU A 45 -0.91 23.95 -1.53
C GLU A 45 -0.28 24.96 -2.51
N ARG A 46 0.85 25.58 -2.16
CA ARG A 46 1.57 26.52 -3.01
C ARG A 46 2.49 25.85 -4.04
N THR A 47 2.78 24.55 -3.92
CA THR A 47 3.70 23.87 -4.84
C THR A 47 3.01 22.86 -5.74
N GLU A 48 3.26 22.97 -7.05
CA GLU A 48 2.84 22.01 -8.09
C GLU A 48 3.31 20.56 -7.78
N MET A 49 4.34 20.41 -6.93
CA MET A 49 4.86 19.13 -6.46
C MET A 49 3.84 18.31 -5.66
N ASP A 50 3.03 18.93 -4.81
CA ASP A 50 2.04 18.22 -3.98
C ASP A 50 0.87 17.68 -4.79
N SER A 51 0.50 18.38 -5.86
CA SER A 51 -0.49 17.87 -6.80
C SER A 51 0.04 16.63 -7.54
N LYS A 52 1.33 16.58 -7.90
CA LYS A 52 1.95 15.41 -8.55
C LYS A 52 2.12 14.23 -7.58
N ILE A 53 2.51 14.49 -6.33
CA ILE A 53 2.56 13.46 -5.27
C ILE A 53 1.17 12.87 -5.04
N GLY A 54 0.17 13.74 -4.91
CA GLY A 54 -1.21 13.35 -4.72
C GLY A 54 -1.75 12.51 -5.88
N ILE A 55 -1.49 12.91 -7.14
CA ILE A 55 -1.92 12.17 -8.33
C ILE A 55 -1.24 10.81 -8.42
N ILE A 56 0.09 10.72 -8.28
CA ILE A 56 0.79 9.43 -8.40
C ILE A 56 0.30 8.43 -7.32
N LEU A 57 0.14 8.88 -6.08
CA LEU A 57 -0.40 8.02 -5.03
C LEU A 57 -1.86 7.64 -5.31
N LEU A 58 -2.72 8.63 -5.57
CA LEU A 58 -4.15 8.41 -5.75
C LEU A 58 -4.44 7.54 -6.98
N ASP A 59 -3.79 7.82 -8.10
CA ASP A 59 -4.11 7.26 -9.41
C ASP A 59 -3.26 6.02 -9.74
N HIS A 60 -1.93 6.15 -9.69
CA HIS A 60 -1.05 5.07 -10.14
C HIS A 60 -0.87 3.95 -9.09
N CYS A 61 -1.02 4.26 -7.80
CA CYS A 61 -0.85 3.26 -6.74
C CYS A 61 -2.19 2.73 -6.23
N PHE A 62 -3.14 3.62 -5.89
CA PHE A 62 -4.29 3.23 -5.08
C PHE A 62 -5.59 3.02 -5.85
N CYS A 63 -5.99 3.92 -6.75
CA CYS A 63 -7.38 3.97 -7.23
C CYS A 63 -7.57 3.80 -8.74
N ASP A 64 -6.57 4.08 -9.58
CA ASP A 64 -6.71 4.11 -11.05
C ASP A 64 -7.96 4.88 -11.52
N LEU A 65 -7.85 6.20 -11.45
CA LEU A 65 -8.88 7.17 -11.82
C LEU A 65 -9.16 7.20 -13.33
N ASP A 66 -8.18 6.81 -14.15
CA ASP A 66 -8.25 6.91 -15.62
C ASP A 66 -8.85 5.66 -16.31
N ASN A 67 -9.17 4.58 -15.59
CA ASN A 67 -9.31 3.29 -16.26
C ASN A 67 -10.63 3.05 -17.04
N LEU A 68 -10.46 3.07 -18.37
CA LEU A 68 -11.27 2.44 -19.42
C LEU A 68 -10.92 0.94 -19.65
N PHE A 69 -9.88 0.39 -19.01
CA PHE A 69 -9.44 -1.01 -19.13
C PHE A 69 -8.89 -1.62 -17.83
N GLY A 70 -9.76 -2.26 -17.05
CA GLY A 70 -9.36 -3.36 -16.16
C GLY A 70 -8.81 -2.95 -14.79
N SER A 71 -9.74 -2.63 -13.88
CA SER A 71 -9.57 -2.21 -12.49
C SER A 71 -8.98 -3.27 -11.54
N GLU A 72 -7.99 -4.06 -11.92
CA GLU A 72 -7.57 -5.25 -11.14
C GLU A 72 -6.25 -5.15 -10.37
N ASP A 73 -5.42 -4.15 -10.67
CA ASP A 73 -4.01 -4.12 -10.25
C ASP A 73 -3.64 -2.89 -9.41
N ARG A 74 -4.60 -2.26 -8.73
CA ARG A 74 -4.33 -1.22 -7.73
C ARG A 74 -4.69 -1.66 -6.33
N ILE A 75 -4.10 -1.00 -5.34
CA ILE A 75 -4.23 -1.39 -3.93
C ILE A 75 -5.70 -1.48 -3.50
N ILE A 76 -6.56 -0.52 -3.87
CA ILE A 76 -7.99 -0.58 -3.52
C ILE A 76 -8.70 -1.76 -4.19
N SER A 77 -8.38 -2.05 -5.46
CA SER A 77 -8.93 -3.20 -6.16
C SER A 77 -8.51 -4.53 -5.53
N LEU A 78 -7.24 -4.64 -5.12
CA LEU A 78 -6.73 -5.81 -4.40
C LEU A 78 -7.45 -6.02 -3.08
N ILE A 79 -7.69 -4.94 -2.32
CA ILE A 79 -8.43 -4.98 -1.06
C ILE A 79 -9.88 -5.44 -1.29
N ASN A 80 -10.51 -5.04 -2.40
CA ASN A 80 -11.87 -5.43 -2.75
C ASN A 80 -11.98 -6.91 -3.21
N LYS A 81 -10.86 -7.59 -3.52
CA LYS A 81 -10.86 -9.00 -3.95
C LYS A 81 -11.09 -9.93 -2.75
N ARG A 82 -12.34 -10.41 -2.60
CA ARG A 82 -12.82 -11.26 -1.48
C ARG A 82 -12.00 -12.52 -1.14
N ASN A 83 -11.19 -13.03 -2.07
CA ASN A 83 -10.43 -14.28 -1.89
C ASN A 83 -8.92 -14.08 -1.99
N LEU A 84 -8.43 -12.83 -1.89
CA LEU A 84 -7.01 -12.56 -1.96
C LEU A 84 -6.35 -12.83 -0.60
N ASN A 85 -5.53 -13.88 -0.53
CA ASN A 85 -4.79 -14.19 0.70
C ASN A 85 -3.67 -13.18 0.96
N ASP A 86 -3.15 -13.17 2.19
CA ASP A 86 -2.15 -12.20 2.65
C ASP A 86 -0.83 -12.25 1.86
N ASN A 87 -0.42 -13.43 1.40
CA ASN A 87 0.81 -13.58 0.61
C ASN A 87 0.65 -12.98 -0.80
N ASP A 88 -0.47 -13.28 -1.46
CA ASP A 88 -0.77 -12.76 -2.79
C ASP A 88 -1.07 -11.27 -2.74
N PHE A 89 -1.74 -10.79 -1.68
CA PHE A 89 -1.92 -9.37 -1.40
C PHE A 89 -0.57 -8.67 -1.25
N PHE A 90 0.30 -9.17 -0.37
CA PHE A 90 1.64 -8.63 -0.16
C PHE A 90 2.42 -8.56 -1.48
N LYS A 91 2.45 -9.66 -2.25
CA LYS A 91 3.21 -9.75 -3.50
C LYS A 91 2.72 -8.72 -4.52
N GLN A 92 1.41 -8.58 -4.69
CA GLN A 92 0.84 -7.65 -5.67
C GLN A 92 1.01 -6.20 -5.25
N VAL A 93 0.78 -5.87 -3.98
CA VAL A 93 1.03 -4.51 -3.47
C VAL A 93 2.50 -4.13 -3.57
N ASN A 94 3.40 -5.06 -3.22
CA ASN A 94 4.83 -4.83 -3.36
C ASN A 94 5.23 -4.60 -4.84
N GLN A 95 4.62 -5.33 -5.77
CA GLN A 95 4.84 -5.16 -7.21
C GLN A 95 4.39 -3.78 -7.69
N ILE A 96 3.22 -3.28 -7.23
CA ILE A 96 2.75 -1.91 -7.54
C ILE A 96 3.79 -0.88 -7.13
N PHE A 97 4.34 -0.98 -5.92
CA PHE A 97 5.38 -0.06 -5.47
C PHE A 97 6.67 -0.19 -6.28
N ASP A 98 7.08 -1.41 -6.63
CA ASP A 98 8.27 -1.65 -7.45
C ASP A 98 8.15 -1.04 -8.86
N ASP A 99 7.00 -1.22 -9.50
CA ASP A 99 6.74 -0.68 -10.83
C ASP A 99 6.71 0.85 -10.83
N GLU A 100 6.05 1.48 -9.84
CA GLU A 100 6.01 2.93 -9.75
C GLU A 100 7.38 3.52 -9.39
N ILE A 101 8.13 2.92 -8.45
CA ILE A 101 9.50 3.36 -8.13
C ILE A 101 10.39 3.27 -9.37
N LYS A 102 10.24 2.21 -10.18
CA LYS A 102 10.98 2.05 -11.44
C LYS A 102 10.59 3.13 -12.45
N ALA A 103 9.31 3.43 -12.61
CA ALA A 103 8.84 4.50 -13.48
C ALA A 103 9.40 5.87 -13.06
N LEU A 104 9.34 6.20 -11.77
CA LEU A 104 9.90 7.45 -11.23
C LEU A 104 11.41 7.57 -11.44
N ASN A 105 12.16 6.46 -11.40
CA ASN A 105 13.58 6.45 -11.70
C ASN A 105 13.86 6.69 -13.19
N GLN A 106 12.99 6.24 -14.10
CA GLN A 106 13.13 6.53 -15.53
C GLN A 106 12.93 8.02 -15.81
N TYR A 107 11.90 8.64 -15.23
CA TYR A 107 11.68 10.08 -15.35
C TYR A 107 12.81 10.92 -14.76
N ALA A 108 13.50 10.42 -13.72
CA ALA A 108 14.62 11.12 -13.10
C ALA A 108 15.89 11.18 -13.97
N LEU A 109 16.01 10.38 -15.02
CA LEU A 109 17.11 10.49 -15.99
C LEU A 109 17.01 11.77 -16.85
N GLU A 110 15.82 12.36 -16.92
CA GLU A 110 15.56 13.66 -17.52
C GLU A 110 15.73 14.75 -16.45
N SER A 111 16.98 15.15 -16.22
CA SER A 111 17.56 15.96 -15.12
C SER A 111 16.69 17.03 -14.39
N PHE A 112 15.68 17.62 -15.04
CA PHE A 112 14.74 18.56 -14.41
C PHE A 112 13.72 17.87 -13.48
N TYR A 113 13.28 16.66 -13.81
CA TYR A 113 12.21 15.95 -13.09
C TYR A 113 12.70 15.18 -11.85
N ALA A 114 14.01 14.97 -11.72
CA ALA A 114 14.60 14.21 -10.62
C ALA A 114 14.32 14.84 -9.24
N GLN A 115 14.29 16.17 -9.14
CA GLN A 115 13.97 16.85 -7.88
C GLN A 115 12.47 16.81 -7.57
N THR A 116 11.63 16.89 -8.60
CA THR A 116 10.17 16.89 -8.49
C THR A 116 9.60 15.56 -7.99
N PHE A 117 10.18 14.43 -8.42
CA PHE A 117 9.68 13.11 -8.05
C PHE A 117 10.38 12.47 -6.86
N LYS A 118 11.47 13.08 -6.37
CA LYS A 118 12.22 12.58 -5.21
C LYS A 118 11.34 12.42 -3.96
N PRO A 119 10.45 13.36 -3.60
CA PRO A 119 9.58 13.18 -2.43
C PRO A 119 8.63 11.99 -2.59
N VAL A 120 7.97 11.83 -3.73
CA VAL A 120 7.08 10.69 -4.04
C VAL A 120 7.83 9.38 -3.88
N LYS A 121 8.99 9.28 -4.52
CA LYS A 121 9.79 8.06 -4.51
C LYS A 121 10.18 7.66 -3.09
N ASN A 122 10.57 8.63 -2.25
CA ASN A 122 10.92 8.36 -0.86
C ASN A 122 9.72 7.84 -0.06
N ILE A 123 8.51 8.39 -0.29
CA ILE A 123 7.27 7.92 0.35
C ILE A 123 6.96 6.48 -0.08
N LEU A 124 7.08 6.16 -1.37
CA LEU A 124 6.83 4.81 -1.88
C LEU A 124 7.83 3.79 -1.33
N ILE A 125 9.12 4.15 -1.27
CA ILE A 125 10.16 3.30 -0.66
C ILE A 125 9.86 3.06 0.81
N ASP A 126 9.49 4.10 1.55
CA ASP A 126 9.15 4.01 2.97
C ASP A 126 7.91 3.13 3.22
N MET A 127 6.84 3.32 2.46
CA MET A 127 5.65 2.45 2.50
C MET A 127 6.00 0.99 2.17
N LYS A 128 6.84 0.76 1.16
CA LYS A 128 7.29 -0.59 0.77
C LYS A 128 8.11 -1.28 1.86
N ASN A 129 9.01 -0.53 2.51
CA ASN A 129 9.82 -1.06 3.60
C ASN A 129 8.95 -1.43 4.80
N GLU A 130 7.98 -0.58 5.16
CA GLU A 130 7.02 -0.89 6.22
C GLU A 130 6.13 -2.09 5.86
N LEU A 131 5.66 -2.20 4.62
CA LEU A 131 4.92 -3.38 4.14
C LEU A 131 5.74 -4.66 4.32
N THR A 132 7.02 -4.63 3.98
CA THR A 132 7.94 -5.76 4.16
C THR A 132 8.13 -6.10 5.64
N ARG A 133 8.21 -5.08 6.51
CA ARG A 133 8.31 -5.27 7.97
C ARG A 133 7.05 -5.92 8.54
N LEU A 134 5.86 -5.45 8.14
CA LEU A 134 4.58 -6.04 8.54
C LEU A 134 4.50 -7.50 8.09
N LYS A 135 4.88 -7.80 6.84
CA LYS A 135 4.88 -9.17 6.33
C LYS A 135 5.84 -10.09 7.08
N THR A 136 7.05 -9.61 7.37
CA THR A 136 8.03 -10.38 8.16
C THR A 136 7.51 -10.68 9.56
N SER A 137 6.84 -9.70 10.19
CA SER A 137 6.21 -9.90 11.50
C SER A 137 5.11 -10.95 11.46
N LEU A 138 4.25 -10.94 10.42
CA LEU A 138 3.22 -11.95 10.22
C LEU A 138 3.82 -13.35 10.06
N ASP A 139 4.86 -13.49 9.25
CA ASP A 139 5.53 -14.79 9.01
C ASP A 139 6.17 -15.36 10.28
N GLN A 140 6.74 -14.49 11.13
CA GLN A 140 7.29 -14.89 12.41
C GLN A 140 6.18 -15.37 13.36
N GLN A 141 5.07 -14.63 13.47
CA GLN A 141 3.94 -15.02 14.32
C GLN A 141 3.33 -16.38 13.92
N LEU A 142 3.24 -16.65 12.61
CA LEU A 142 2.78 -17.93 12.10
C LEU A 142 3.74 -19.07 12.46
N SER A 143 5.05 -18.83 12.36
CA SER A 143 6.09 -19.80 12.71
C SER A 143 6.12 -20.10 14.22
N ASP A 144 5.98 -19.08 15.05
CA ASP A 144 5.94 -19.20 16.52
C ASP A 144 4.67 -19.95 16.98
N THR A 145 3.54 -19.73 16.30
CA THR A 145 2.28 -20.44 16.59
C THR A 145 2.39 -21.93 16.25
N GLN A 146 3.05 -22.29 15.13
CA GLN A 146 3.25 -23.68 14.72
C GLN A 146 4.27 -24.43 15.59
N SER A 147 5.20 -23.72 16.21
CA SER A 147 6.20 -24.27 17.12
C SER A 147 5.75 -24.31 18.59
N SER A 148 4.56 -23.79 18.91
CA SER A 148 4.01 -23.84 20.26
C SER A 148 3.79 -25.30 20.74
N PRO A 149 4.18 -25.64 21.99
CA PRO A 149 3.96 -26.98 22.57
C PRO A 149 2.50 -27.42 22.51
N GLU A 150 1.56 -26.49 22.61
CA GLU A 150 0.12 -26.74 22.54
C GLU A 150 -0.31 -27.17 21.13
N TYR A 151 0.30 -26.59 20.09
CA TYR A 151 0.05 -26.95 18.70
C TYR A 151 0.65 -28.33 18.40
N GLN A 152 1.91 -28.58 18.80
CA GLN A 152 2.59 -29.87 18.63
C GLN A 152 1.84 -31.02 19.32
N THR A 153 1.33 -30.79 20.54
CA THR A 153 0.53 -31.76 21.28
C THR A 153 -0.83 -32.01 20.62
N ARG A 154 -1.47 -30.97 20.10
CA ARG A 154 -2.80 -31.07 19.47
C ARG A 154 -2.79 -31.80 18.12
N TYR A 155 -1.66 -31.76 17.40
CA TYR A 155 -1.50 -32.39 16.08
C TYR A 155 -0.56 -33.60 16.08
N GLY A 156 -0.11 -34.07 17.25
CA GLY A 156 0.67 -35.31 17.37
C GLY A 156 2.05 -35.24 16.68
N LEU A 157 2.71 -34.09 16.75
CA LEU A 157 4.02 -33.84 16.12
C LEU A 157 5.21 -34.15 17.05
N ASN A 158 4.99 -34.90 18.13
CA ASN A 158 6.01 -35.31 19.11
C ASN A 158 6.50 -36.75 18.88
#